data_AF-A0A9D1MR97-F1
#
_entry.id   AF-A0A9D1MR97-F1
#
_cell.length_a   1.000
_cell.length_b   1.000
_cell.length_c   1.000
_cell.angle_alpha   90.00
_cell.angle_beta   90.00
_cell.angle_gamma   90.00
#
_symmetry.space_group_name_H-M   'P 1'
#
loop_
_entity.id
_entity.type
_entity.pdbx_description
1 polymer ?
#
loop_
_entity_poly.entity_id
_entity_poly.type
_entity_poly.pdbx_seq_one_letter_code
_entity_poly.pdbx_strand_id
1 'polypeptide(L)'
;MKLEFPALVNFIERFPEEIRDKYRQYFTNDCVQVETIIEDTSSGTAIIQFLQSKGIRVRPIKSETDKETRLTGITHLLENGTILLPNQQNGDLVDFFDELFKFPNSTFKDMVDSFSQGVRYIDDSYISGSRGYF
;
A
#
# COMPACT_ATOMS: atom_id res chain seq x y z
N MET A 1 -2.16 -10.80 -9.29
CA MET A 1 -3.52 -11.38 -9.50
C MET A 1 -4.57 -10.28 -9.42
N LYS A 2 -5.49 -10.16 -10.40
CA LYS A 2 -6.62 -9.21 -10.30
C LYS A 2 -7.78 -9.87 -9.56
N LEU A 3 -8.26 -9.25 -8.49
CA LEU A 3 -9.41 -9.75 -7.71
C LEU A 3 -10.69 -9.05 -8.19
N GLU A 4 -11.71 -9.84 -8.49
CA GLU A 4 -13.05 -9.33 -8.79
C GLU A 4 -13.88 -9.18 -7.51
N PHE A 5 -14.97 -8.41 -7.56
CA PHE A 5 -15.99 -8.42 -6.51
C PHE A 5 -16.64 -9.82 -6.45
N PRO A 6 -16.92 -10.43 -5.28
CA PRO A 6 -16.75 -9.99 -3.89
C PRO A 6 -15.39 -10.35 -3.24
N ALA A 7 -14.53 -11.09 -3.92
CA ALA A 7 -13.27 -11.58 -3.37
C ALA A 7 -12.35 -10.44 -2.88
N LEU A 8 -12.38 -9.30 -3.58
CA LEU A 8 -11.65 -8.09 -3.17
C LEU A 8 -12.09 -7.56 -1.80
N VAL A 9 -13.40 -7.56 -1.50
CA VAL A 9 -13.92 -7.08 -0.21
C VAL A 9 -13.45 -8.01 0.91
N ASN A 10 -13.60 -9.32 0.74
CA ASN A 10 -13.16 -10.32 1.72
C ASN A 10 -11.65 -10.20 1.97
N PHE A 11 -10.87 -9.90 0.93
CA PHE A 11 -9.44 -9.65 1.07
C PHE A 11 -9.16 -8.40 1.92
N ILE A 12 -9.83 -7.29 1.65
CA ILE A 12 -9.66 -6.03 2.38
C ILE A 12 -10.07 -6.15 3.85
N GLU A 13 -11.07 -6.96 4.18
CA GLU A 13 -11.47 -7.22 5.57
C GLU A 13 -10.46 -8.10 6.31
N ARG A 14 -9.96 -9.15 5.65
CA ARG A 14 -9.10 -10.16 6.29
C ARG A 14 -7.63 -9.70 6.41
N PHE A 15 -7.09 -9.12 5.35
CA PHE A 15 -5.65 -8.88 5.22
C PHE A 15 -5.07 -7.93 6.29
N PRO A 16 -5.74 -6.82 6.68
CA PRO A 16 -5.23 -5.96 7.75
C PRO A 16 -5.06 -6.68 9.09
N GLU A 17 -5.98 -7.59 9.43
CA GLU A 17 -5.88 -8.41 10.64
C GLU A 17 -4.71 -9.40 10.56
N GLU A 18 -4.52 -10.05 9.41
CA GLU A 18 -3.38 -10.97 9.18
C GLU A 18 -2.03 -10.26 9.35
N ILE A 19 -1.91 -9.03 8.81
CA ILE A 19 -0.71 -8.21 8.98
C ILE A 19 -0.53 -7.82 10.45
N ARG A 20 -1.60 -7.39 11.11
CA ARG A 20 -1.55 -7.03 12.53
C ARG A 20 -1.05 -8.19 13.38
N ASP A 21 -1.60 -9.38 13.19
CA ASP A 21 -1.23 -10.56 13.95
C ASP A 21 0.19 -11.05 13.64
N LYS A 22 0.60 -11.01 12.37
CA LYS A 22 1.97 -11.36 11.96
C LYS A 22 3.02 -10.51 12.68
N TYR A 23 2.76 -9.21 12.78
CA TYR A 23 3.74 -8.26 13.32
C TYR A 23 3.56 -7.96 14.81
N ARG A 24 2.47 -8.39 15.44
CA ARG A 24 2.17 -8.15 16.86
C ARG A 24 3.36 -8.41 17.79
N GLN A 25 4.08 -9.50 17.57
CA GLN A 25 5.22 -9.92 18.40
C GLN A 25 6.43 -8.98 18.36
N TYR A 26 6.55 -8.12 17.35
CA TYR A 26 7.70 -7.23 17.19
C TYR A 26 7.49 -5.86 17.85
N PHE A 27 6.29 -5.55 18.33
CA PHE A 27 5.95 -4.26 18.92
C PHE A 27 5.53 -4.43 20.37
N THR A 28 6.29 -3.83 21.29
CA THR A 28 6.12 -3.95 22.76
C THR A 28 4.95 -3.15 23.32
N ASN A 29 4.49 -2.12 22.58
CA ASN A 29 3.43 -1.20 22.98
C ASN A 29 2.18 -1.36 22.10
N ASP A 30 1.63 -2.58 22.05
CA ASP A 30 0.25 -2.97 21.71
C ASP A 30 -0.54 -2.30 20.56
N CYS A 31 0.06 -1.55 19.64
CA CYS A 31 -0.67 -1.03 18.48
C CYS A 31 0.15 -1.12 17.19
N VAL A 32 0.16 -2.30 16.56
CA VAL A 32 0.45 -2.40 15.12
C VAL A 32 -0.69 -1.70 14.38
N GLN A 33 -0.44 -0.45 14.00
CA GLN A 33 -1.39 0.34 13.23
C GLN A 33 -1.33 -0.09 11.77
N VAL A 34 -2.43 -0.69 11.30
CA VAL A 34 -2.62 -1.03 9.89
C VAL A 34 -3.70 -0.11 9.34
N GLU A 35 -3.40 0.57 8.25
CA GLU A 35 -4.32 1.48 7.58
C GLU A 35 -4.44 1.07 6.11
N THR A 36 -5.68 0.86 5.66
CA THR A 36 -5.98 0.59 4.26
C THR A 36 -6.26 1.91 3.56
N ILE A 37 -5.42 2.27 2.59
CA ILE A 37 -5.62 3.43 1.72
C ILE A 37 -6.09 2.97 0.34
N ILE A 38 -6.99 3.73 -0.29
CA ILE A 38 -7.53 3.43 -1.62
C ILE A 38 -7.56 4.72 -2.43
N GLU A 39 -7.05 4.68 -3.66
CA GLU A 39 -7.12 5.81 -4.58
C GLU A 39 -8.58 6.11 -4.96
N ASP A 40 -9.02 7.35 -4.73
CA ASP A 40 -10.38 7.81 -5.00
C ASP A 40 -10.54 8.22 -6.48
N THR A 41 -10.49 7.23 -7.36
CA THR A 41 -10.71 7.40 -8.79
C THR A 41 -11.44 6.21 -9.39
N SER A 42 -12.33 6.46 -10.35
CA SER A 42 -13.01 5.43 -11.15
C SER A 42 -13.61 4.30 -10.29
N SER A 43 -13.04 3.09 -10.33
CA SER A 43 -13.48 1.94 -9.54
C SER A 43 -13.20 2.08 -8.03
N GLY A 44 -12.19 2.87 -7.66
CA GLY A 44 -11.82 3.17 -6.27
C GLY A 44 -12.94 3.87 -5.49
N THR A 45 -13.58 4.87 -6.10
CA THR A 45 -14.68 5.60 -5.47
C THR A 45 -15.85 4.68 -5.10
N ALA A 46 -16.22 3.75 -5.99
CA ALA A 46 -17.31 2.80 -5.75
C ALA A 46 -16.99 1.84 -4.59
N ILE A 47 -15.76 1.29 -4.54
CA ILE A 47 -15.38 0.38 -3.45
C ILE A 47 -15.23 1.11 -2.12
N ILE A 48 -14.72 2.34 -2.10
CA ILE A 48 -14.64 3.17 -0.90
C ILE A 48 -16.03 3.37 -0.30
N GLN A 49 -17.00 3.81 -1.11
CA GLN A 49 -18.37 4.02 -0.66
C GLN A 49 -18.99 2.72 -0.13
N PHE A 50 -18.78 1.60 -0.83
CA PHE A 50 -19.27 0.30 -0.39
C PHE A 50 -18.67 -0.11 0.95
N LEU A 51 -17.34 -0.06 1.12
CA LEU A 51 -16.65 -0.44 2.35
C LEU A 51 -17.07 0.45 3.52
N GLN A 52 -17.16 1.77 3.31
CA GLN A 52 -17.65 2.71 4.32
C GLN A 52 -19.11 2.44 4.72
N SER A 53 -19.97 2.05 3.78
CA SER A 53 -21.37 1.67 4.08
C SER A 53 -21.47 0.41 4.97
N LYS A 54 -20.41 -0.41 5.00
CA LYS A 54 -20.28 -1.59 5.86
C LYS A 54 -19.57 -1.28 7.19
N GLY A 55 -19.16 -0.03 7.42
CA GLY A 55 -18.39 0.35 8.61
C GLY A 55 -16.91 -0.05 8.55
N ILE A 56 -16.41 -0.48 7.40
CA ILE A 56 -14.99 -0.83 7.22
C ILE A 56 -14.20 0.46 7.03
N ARG A 57 -13.18 0.65 7.88
CA ARG A 57 -12.33 1.83 7.84
C ARG A 57 -11.35 1.75 6.67
N VAL A 58 -11.54 2.61 5.68
CA VAL A 58 -10.59 2.86 4.59
C VAL A 58 -10.35 4.35 4.44
N ARG A 59 -9.14 4.73 4.04
CA ARG A 59 -8.79 6.12 3.75
C ARG A 59 -8.75 6.37 2.23
N PRO A 60 -9.62 7.24 1.71
CA PRO A 60 -9.49 7.75 0.35
C PRO A 60 -8.21 8.56 0.21
N ILE A 61 -7.45 8.34 -0.85
CA ILE A 61 -6.30 9.18 -1.23
C ILE A 61 -6.48 9.66 -2.68
N LYS A 62 -5.79 10.74 -3.05
CA LYS A 62 -5.74 11.23 -4.44
C LYS A 62 -4.33 11.07 -4.97
N SER A 63 -4.21 10.72 -6.24
CA SER A 63 -2.94 10.81 -6.95
C SER A 63 -2.62 12.27 -7.25
N GLU A 64 -1.47 12.75 -6.79
CA GLU A 64 -1.03 14.14 -7.01
C GLU A 64 -0.16 14.30 -8.27
N THR A 65 0.49 13.22 -8.69
CA THR A 65 1.46 13.19 -9.78
C THR A 65 1.25 11.95 -10.64
N ASP A 66 1.88 11.90 -11.82
CA ASP A 66 1.92 10.68 -12.61
C ASP A 66 2.74 9.57 -11.92
N LYS A 67 2.63 8.35 -12.43
CA LYS A 67 3.24 7.17 -11.80
C LYS A 67 4.77 7.26 -11.76
N GLU A 68 5.41 7.84 -12.78
CA GLU A 68 6.87 7.94 -12.88
C GLU A 68 7.43 8.97 -11.90
N THR A 69 6.80 10.14 -11.87
CA THR A 69 7.16 11.19 -10.92
C THR A 69 7.00 10.70 -9.47
N ARG A 70 5.93 9.96 -9.17
CA ARG A 70 5.69 9.43 -7.82
C ARG A 70 6.72 8.38 -7.41
N LEU A 71 7.06 7.43 -8.28
CA LEU A 71 8.10 6.45 -7.98
C LEU A 71 9.45 7.15 -7.78
N THR A 72 9.79 8.11 -8.64
CA THR A 72 11.01 8.93 -8.52
C THR A 72 11.06 9.66 -7.17
N GLY A 73 9.92 10.17 -6.70
CA GLY A 73 9.83 10.87 -5.41
C GLY A 73 10.20 10.01 -4.19
N ILE A 74 10.16 8.68 -4.30
CA ILE A 74 10.44 7.76 -3.18
C ILE A 74 11.76 6.99 -3.34
N THR A 75 12.51 7.15 -4.44
CA THR A 75 13.74 6.37 -4.69
C THR A 75 14.78 6.57 -3.60
N HIS A 76 14.90 7.79 -3.07
CA HIS A 76 15.82 8.09 -1.98
C HIS A 76 15.57 7.24 -0.71
N LEU A 77 14.31 6.86 -0.43
CA LEU A 77 13.93 5.99 0.70
C LEU A 77 14.28 4.51 0.44
N LEU A 78 14.30 4.11 -0.83
CA LEU A 78 14.75 2.79 -1.24
C LEU A 78 16.28 2.70 -1.17
N GLU A 79 16.97 3.68 -1.74
CA GLU A 79 18.43 3.73 -1.87
C GLU A 79 19.14 3.83 -0.51
N ASN A 80 18.55 4.56 0.44
CA ASN A 80 19.12 4.73 1.77
C ASN A 80 18.74 3.60 2.76
N GLY A 81 17.94 2.61 2.33
CA GLY A 81 17.51 1.49 3.17
C GLY A 81 16.43 1.83 4.20
N THR A 82 15.71 2.95 4.06
CA THR A 82 14.55 3.27 4.91
C THR A 82 13.41 2.28 4.71
N ILE A 83 13.25 1.77 3.48
CA ILE A 83 12.25 0.77 3.14
C ILE A 83 12.92 -0.58 2.97
N LEU A 84 12.50 -1.56 3.78
CA LEU A 84 12.94 -2.94 3.65
C LEU A 84 11.96 -3.72 2.78
N LEU A 85 12.46 -4.25 1.65
CA LEU A 85 11.68 -5.16 0.81
C LEU A 85 11.88 -6.61 1.27
N PRO A 86 10.85 -7.47 1.16
CA PRO A 86 10.97 -8.87 1.55
C PRO A 86 12.03 -9.59 0.71
N ASN A 87 12.87 -10.40 1.37
CA ASN A 87 13.92 -11.21 0.70
C ASN A 87 13.44 -12.61 0.27
N GLN A 88 12.15 -12.92 0.42
CA GLN A 88 11.61 -14.23 0.06
C GLN A 88 10.88 -14.17 -1.28
N GLN A 89 11.15 -15.13 -2.16
CA GLN A 89 10.52 -15.22 -3.47
C GLN A 89 9.29 -16.12 -3.40
N ASN A 90 8.16 -15.58 -2.96
CA ASN A 90 6.86 -16.14 -3.33
C ASN A 90 6.43 -15.54 -4.70
N GLY A 91 5.50 -16.18 -5.40
CA GLY A 91 5.16 -15.82 -6.80
C GLY A 91 4.80 -14.34 -6.99
N ASP A 92 3.97 -13.78 -6.10
CA ASP A 92 3.54 -12.38 -6.19
C ASP A 92 4.70 -11.38 -6.03
N LEU A 93 5.71 -11.70 -5.22
CA LEU A 93 6.90 -10.85 -5.07
C LEU A 93 7.79 -10.89 -6.30
N VAL A 94 7.88 -12.03 -7.00
CA VAL A 94 8.61 -12.12 -8.28
C VAL A 94 7.97 -11.21 -9.32
N ASP A 95 6.64 -11.26 -9.44
CA ASP A 95 5.90 -10.40 -10.37
C ASP A 95 6.07 -8.91 -10.01
N PHE A 96 6.04 -8.58 -8.72
CA PHE A 96 6.28 -7.20 -8.25
C PHE A 96 7.68 -6.70 -8.62
N PHE A 97 8.73 -7.49 -8.36
CA PHE A 97 10.10 -7.11 -8.71
C PHE A 97 10.30 -7.00 -10.22
N ASP A 98 9.70 -7.89 -11.00
CA ASP A 98 9.73 -7.82 -12.47
C ASP A 98 9.07 -6.53 -12.98
N GLU A 99 7.91 -6.16 -12.41
CA GLU A 99 7.24 -4.90 -12.72
C GLU A 99 8.11 -3.69 -12.31
N LEU A 100 8.65 -3.70 -11.10
CA LEU A 100 9.47 -2.62 -10.54
C LEU A 100 10.73 -2.36 -11.36
N PHE A 101 11.45 -3.40 -11.78
CA PHE A 101 12.69 -3.26 -12.55
C PHE A 101 12.48 -2.89 -14.01
N LYS A 102 11.30 -3.18 -14.57
CA LYS A 102 10.96 -2.82 -15.97
C LYS A 102 10.23 -1.48 -16.09
N PHE A 103 9.75 -0.94 -14.99
CA PHE A 103 9.04 0.34 -14.97
C PHE A 103 9.93 1.48 -15.52
N PRO A 104 9.41 2.38 -16.40
CA PRO A 104 8.01 2.55 -16.81
C PRO A 104 7.56 1.68 -17.99
N ASN A 105 8.46 0.87 -18.56
CA ASN A 105 8.22 0.06 -19.75
C ASN A 105 7.54 -1.29 -19.46
N SER A 106 7.18 -1.56 -18.21
CA SER A 106 6.44 -2.75 -17.80
C SER A 106 5.04 -2.78 -18.43
N THR A 107 4.58 -3.99 -18.80
CA THR A 107 3.24 -4.23 -19.37
C THR A 107 2.15 -3.80 -18.40
N PHE A 108 2.30 -4.15 -17.12
CA PHE A 108 1.44 -3.74 -16.02
C PHE A 108 2.17 -2.71 -15.16
N LYS A 109 1.42 -1.88 -14.43
CA LYS A 109 1.97 -0.79 -13.60
C LYS A 109 1.28 -0.68 -12.25
N ASP A 110 0.39 -1.61 -11.93
CA ASP A 110 -0.54 -1.46 -10.81
C ASP A 110 0.14 -1.76 -9.46
N MET A 111 1.11 -2.68 -9.44
CA MET A 111 1.83 -3.04 -8.22
C MET A 111 2.85 -1.97 -7.83
N VAL A 112 3.60 -1.47 -8.81
CA VAL A 112 4.55 -0.34 -8.62
C VAL A 112 3.80 0.92 -8.22
N ASP A 113 2.64 1.17 -8.82
CA ASP A 113 1.79 2.29 -8.47
C ASP A 113 1.30 2.20 -7.01
N SER A 114 0.70 1.08 -6.63
CA SER A 114 0.22 0.85 -5.26
C SER A 114 1.35 0.95 -4.22
N PHE A 115 2.53 0.39 -4.54
CA PHE A 115 3.72 0.49 -3.70
C PHE A 115 4.16 1.95 -3.52
N SER A 116 4.30 2.69 -4.62
CA SER A 116 4.74 4.09 -4.58
C SER A 116 3.77 4.99 -3.82
N GLN A 117 2.45 4.78 -3.98
CA GLN A 117 1.42 5.49 -3.21
C GLN A 117 1.50 5.18 -1.72
N GLY A 118 1.64 3.90 -1.35
CA GLY A 118 1.74 3.47 0.04
C GLY A 118 2.96 4.06 0.76
N VAL A 119 4.13 3.99 0.12
CA VAL A 119 5.37 4.57 0.67
C VAL A 119 5.23 6.07 0.86
N ARG A 120 4.74 6.78 -0.16
CA ARG A 120 4.57 8.24 -0.10
C ARG A 120 3.61 8.64 1.02
N TYR A 121 2.49 7.94 1.15
CA TYR A 121 1.51 8.18 2.21
C TYR A 121 2.12 8.00 3.62
N ILE A 122 2.99 7.01 3.79
CA ILE A 122 3.71 6.78 5.04
C ILE A 122 4.67 7.94 5.33
N ASP A 123 5.49 8.33 4.33
CA ASP A 123 6.46 9.43 4.44
C ASP A 123 5.78 10.78 4.79
N ASP A 124 4.70 11.12 4.08
CA ASP A 124 3.91 12.32 4.34
C ASP A 124 3.24 12.28 5.74
N SER A 125 2.82 11.10 6.20
CA SER A 125 2.28 10.90 7.55
C SER A 125 3.33 11.11 8.65
N TYR A 126 4.58 10.72 8.39
CA TYR A 126 5.70 10.96 9.29
C TYR A 126 6.04 12.45 9.36
N ILE A 127 6.17 13.13 8.21
CA ILE A 127 6.55 14.54 8.13
C ILE A 127 5.49 15.45 8.79
N SER A 128 4.21 15.15 8.59
CA SER A 128 3.11 15.95 9.13
C SER A 128 2.91 15.81 10.65
N GLY A 129 3.70 14.97 11.33
CA GLY A 129 3.58 14.72 12.77
C GLY A 129 2.25 14.07 13.18
N SER A 130 1.45 13.64 12.20
CA SER A 130 0.15 12.99 12.43
C SER A 130 0.30 11.53 12.88
N ARG A 131 1.47 10.92 12.65
CA ARG A 131 1.95 9.69 13.31
C ARG A 131 3.05 10.03 14.31
N GLY A 132 2.67 10.34 15.54
CA GLY A 132 3.62 10.32 16.66
C GLY A 132 4.03 8.88 16.93
N TYR A 133 5.33 8.58 16.89
CA TYR A 133 5.90 7.38 17.50
C TYR A 133 7.06 7.77 18.41
N PHE A 134 6.77 7.86 19.70
CA PHE A 134 7.35 7.02 20.76
C PHE A 134 6.22 6.63 21.72
#